data_AF-A0A085M0L0-F1
#
_entry.id   AF-A0A085M0L0-F1
#
_cell.length_a   1.000
_cell.length_b   1.000
_cell.length_c   1.000
_cell.angle_alpha   90.00
_cell.angle_beta   90.00
_cell.angle_gamma   90.00
#
_symmetry.space_group_name_H-M   'P 1'
#
loop_
_entity.id
_entity.type
_entity.pdbx_description
1 polymer ?
#
loop_
_entity_poly.entity_id
_entity_poly.type
_entity_poly.pdbx_seq_one_letter_code
_entity_poly.pdbx_strand_id
1 'polypeptide(L)'
;MIQTEVLTRKLNALYLSKSWEFTTSAASRRRSLGADTEKTVVNLSGEPLQENDTRVLAKGLNFVPIPKNVPLLDIITSAEACLGPQVPREKAAEIRGALLDILSRSNHKAASNTTAEERRILKRLRQRTDLVITKADKGNVVVLLHKGTYLEKMNELLKSDIYTPIAEDPTDVVRKTLISLLQYFEHETCETELPKIRNCIHYICNSQCPEIYGLPKIHKPGYLLDRWSQA
;
A
#
# COMPACT_ATOMS: atom_id res chain seq x y z
N MET A 1 -10.47 -38.16 -9.52
CA MET A 1 -9.06 -38.21 -9.08
C MET A 1 -8.14 -37.23 -9.82
N ILE A 2 -8.29 -37.01 -11.13
CA ILE A 2 -7.33 -36.22 -11.93
C ILE A 2 -7.35 -34.71 -11.60
N GLN A 3 -8.53 -34.15 -11.29
CA GLN A 3 -8.68 -32.70 -11.10
C GLN A 3 -8.06 -32.19 -9.80
N THR A 4 -8.19 -32.97 -8.73
CA THR A 4 -7.55 -32.70 -7.42
C THR A 4 -6.04 -32.73 -7.55
N GLU A 5 -5.49 -33.68 -8.31
CA GLU A 5 -4.06 -33.83 -8.51
C GLU A 5 -3.44 -32.69 -9.35
N VAL A 6 -4.18 -32.20 -10.33
CA VAL A 6 -3.81 -31.00 -11.12
C VAL A 6 -3.84 -29.74 -10.26
N LEU A 7 -4.84 -29.59 -9.38
CA LEU A 7 -4.93 -28.46 -8.46
C LEU A 7 -3.79 -28.49 -7.43
N THR A 8 -3.47 -29.65 -6.87
CA THR A 8 -2.34 -29.81 -5.94
C THR A 8 -1.01 -29.56 -6.63
N ARG A 9 -0.82 -29.97 -7.89
CA ARG A 9 0.37 -29.60 -8.69
C ARG A 9 0.45 -28.10 -8.94
N LYS A 10 -0.65 -27.43 -9.27
CA LYS A 10 -0.67 -25.97 -9.48
C LYS A 10 -0.38 -25.21 -8.18
N LEU A 11 -0.95 -25.67 -7.07
CA LEU A 11 -0.70 -25.10 -5.74
C LEU A 11 0.76 -25.29 -5.31
N ASN A 12 1.31 -26.49 -5.47
CA ASN A 12 2.71 -26.77 -5.16
C ASN A 12 3.67 -26.03 -6.11
N ALA A 13 3.31 -25.85 -7.38
CA ALA A 13 4.07 -25.01 -8.31
C ALA A 13 4.06 -23.54 -7.87
N LEU A 14 2.94 -23.01 -7.36
CA LEU A 14 2.88 -21.67 -6.80
C LEU A 14 3.71 -21.53 -5.50
N TYR A 15 3.71 -22.56 -4.65
CA TYR A 15 4.39 -22.54 -3.34
C TYR A 15 5.91 -22.78 -3.43
N LEU A 16 6.37 -23.64 -4.36
CA LEU A 16 7.80 -23.95 -4.55
C LEU A 16 8.51 -23.05 -5.56
N SER A 17 7.82 -22.46 -6.55
CA SER A 17 8.45 -21.56 -7.54
C SER A 17 8.64 -20.13 -7.04
N LYS A 18 7.98 -19.76 -5.95
CA LYS A 18 8.17 -18.49 -5.26
C LYS A 18 8.42 -18.77 -3.79
N SER A 19 9.67 -19.11 -3.48
CA SER A 19 10.22 -18.65 -2.22
C SER A 19 9.90 -17.15 -2.16
N TRP A 20 9.04 -16.76 -1.22
CA TRP A 20 8.67 -15.37 -0.96
C TRP A 20 9.84 -14.56 -0.39
N GLU A 21 11.07 -15.07 -0.57
CA GLU A 21 12.26 -14.27 -0.60
C GLU A 21 11.96 -13.03 -1.43
N PHE A 22 11.90 -11.90 -0.72
CA PHE A 22 12.26 -10.60 -1.23
C PHE A 22 13.61 -10.76 -1.91
N THR A 23 13.59 -11.20 -3.18
CA THR A 23 14.73 -11.25 -4.04
C THR A 23 15.03 -9.79 -4.35
N THR A 24 15.73 -9.15 -3.41
CA THR A 24 16.70 -8.11 -3.70
C THR A 24 17.72 -8.76 -4.63
N SER A 25 17.31 -8.91 -5.88
CA SER A 25 18.10 -9.56 -6.91
C SER A 25 19.47 -8.91 -6.86
N ALA A 26 20.53 -9.72 -6.73
CA ALA A 26 21.89 -9.22 -6.83
C ALA A 26 22.10 -8.47 -8.17
N ALA A 27 21.26 -8.76 -9.17
CA ALA A 27 21.10 -8.00 -10.40
C ALA A 27 20.61 -6.55 -10.20
N SER A 28 19.79 -6.26 -9.18
CA SER A 28 19.43 -4.90 -8.76
C SER A 28 20.58 -4.22 -8.00
N ARG A 29 21.36 -4.97 -7.21
CA ARG A 29 22.57 -4.44 -6.53
C ARG A 29 23.67 -4.01 -7.50
N ARG A 30 23.76 -4.63 -8.70
CA ARG A 30 24.66 -4.17 -9.77
C ARG A 30 24.07 -3.07 -10.64
N ARG A 31 22.75 -2.89 -10.69
CA ARG A 31 22.10 -1.79 -11.44
C ARG A 31 22.13 -0.44 -10.72
N SER A 32 22.38 -0.40 -9.41
CA SER A 32 22.40 0.83 -8.63
C SER A 32 23.71 1.65 -8.73
N LEU A 33 24.71 1.19 -9.50
CA LEU A 33 25.96 1.94 -9.74
C LEU A 33 25.94 2.73 -11.06
N GLY A 34 24.80 2.78 -11.75
CA GLY A 34 24.63 3.55 -12.99
C GLY A 34 23.17 3.64 -13.45
N ALA A 35 22.21 3.60 -12.52
CA ALA A 35 20.82 3.89 -12.84
C ALA A 35 20.70 5.39 -13.06
N ASP A 36 20.49 5.76 -14.32
CA ASP A 36 20.22 7.11 -14.81
C ASP A 36 19.27 7.85 -13.85
N THR A 37 19.85 8.70 -12.99
CA THR A 37 19.14 9.40 -11.92
C THR A 37 18.02 10.27 -12.49
N GLU A 38 18.21 10.76 -13.71
CA GLU A 38 17.25 11.54 -14.47
C GLU A 38 16.03 10.72 -14.94
N LYS A 39 16.20 9.41 -15.18
CA LYS A 39 15.07 8.54 -15.55
C LYS A 39 14.19 8.17 -14.36
N THR A 40 14.73 8.20 -13.15
CA THR A 40 14.03 7.74 -11.95
C THR A 40 13.38 8.90 -11.18
N VAL A 41 13.94 10.09 -11.27
CA VAL A 41 13.43 11.29 -10.59
C VAL A 41 13.18 12.39 -11.60
N VAL A 42 11.92 12.81 -11.73
CA VAL A 42 11.52 13.91 -12.61
C VAL A 42 11.09 15.09 -11.76
N ASN A 43 11.82 16.19 -11.87
CA ASN A 43 11.50 17.41 -11.16
C ASN A 43 10.67 18.35 -12.04
N LEU A 44 9.42 18.60 -11.64
CA LEU A 44 8.48 19.52 -12.29
C LEU A 44 8.11 20.69 -11.39
N SER A 45 8.79 20.88 -10.24
CA SER A 45 8.47 21.94 -9.29
C SER A 45 9.09 23.30 -9.64
N GLY A 46 10.03 23.34 -10.59
CA GLY A 46 10.78 24.55 -10.97
C GLY A 46 11.92 24.92 -10.01
N GLU A 47 11.96 24.33 -8.81
CA GLU A 47 12.99 24.55 -7.79
C GLU A 47 14.14 23.54 -7.95
N PRO A 48 15.41 23.96 -7.90
CA PRO A 48 16.53 23.04 -7.98
C PRO A 48 16.57 22.11 -6.76
N LEU A 49 16.66 20.80 -7.01
CA LEU A 49 16.84 19.81 -5.95
C LEU A 49 18.33 19.67 -5.61
N GLN A 50 18.63 19.56 -4.32
CA GLN A 50 19.99 19.23 -3.89
C GLN A 50 20.38 17.84 -4.41
N GLU A 51 21.64 17.67 -4.78
CA GLU A 51 22.13 16.40 -5.34
C GLU A 51 21.89 15.22 -4.38
N ASN A 52 22.07 15.45 -3.08
CA ASN A 52 21.77 14.44 -2.06
C ASN A 52 20.31 14.02 -2.05
N ASP A 53 19.38 14.94 -2.31
CA ASP A 53 17.93 14.69 -2.29
C ASP A 53 17.56 13.84 -3.51
N THR A 54 18.08 14.20 -4.68
CA THR A 54 17.93 13.42 -5.90
C THR A 54 18.48 12.01 -5.74
N ARG A 55 19.65 11.84 -5.10
CA ARG A 55 20.23 10.51 -4.83
C ARG A 55 19.36 9.65 -3.93
N VAL A 56 18.76 10.24 -2.89
CA VAL A 56 17.83 9.51 -2.00
C VAL A 56 16.57 9.10 -2.76
N LEU A 57 15.99 10.01 -3.54
CA LEU A 57 14.77 9.74 -4.32
C LEU A 57 15.03 8.76 -5.48
N ALA A 58 16.23 8.76 -6.04
CA ALA A 58 16.65 7.86 -7.12
C ALA A 58 16.76 6.39 -6.69
N LYS A 59 16.73 6.09 -5.38
CA LYS A 59 16.54 4.70 -4.90
C LYS A 59 15.19 4.12 -5.37
N GLY A 60 14.23 4.98 -5.70
CA GLY A 60 12.94 4.63 -6.27
C GLY A 60 11.93 4.11 -5.26
N LEU A 61 10.69 3.89 -5.71
CA LEU A 61 9.57 3.52 -4.83
C LEU A 61 9.62 2.05 -4.39
N ASN A 62 10.41 1.22 -5.06
CA ASN A 62 10.66 -0.17 -4.68
C ASN A 62 11.67 -0.32 -3.54
N PHE A 63 12.32 0.77 -3.11
CA PHE A 63 13.23 0.74 -1.98
C PHE A 63 12.44 0.73 -0.67
N VAL A 64 12.57 -0.36 0.09
CA VAL A 64 11.93 -0.50 1.40
C VAL A 64 12.97 -0.25 2.51
N PRO A 65 12.85 0.86 3.27
CA PRO A 65 13.74 1.11 4.40
C PRO A 65 13.54 0.05 5.48
N ILE A 66 14.62 -0.56 5.92
CA ILE A 66 14.57 -1.57 7.00
C ILE A 66 14.25 -0.87 8.32
N PRO A 67 13.19 -1.30 9.05
CA PRO A 67 12.86 -0.73 10.34
C PRO A 67 13.96 -1.09 11.35
N LYS A 68 14.23 -0.18 12.30
CA LYS A 68 15.27 -0.40 13.33
C LYS A 68 14.89 -1.53 14.29
N ASN A 69 13.60 -1.65 14.57
CA ASN A 69 13.02 -2.65 15.46
C ASN A 69 12.02 -3.47 14.65
N VAL A 70 12.06 -4.78 14.79
CA VAL A 70 11.05 -5.66 14.23
C VAL A 70 9.75 -5.48 15.01
N PRO A 71 8.59 -5.27 14.35
CA PRO A 71 7.31 -5.11 15.03
C PRO A 71 6.80 -6.47 15.54
N LEU A 72 7.36 -6.91 16.67
CA LEU A 72 7.05 -8.21 17.26
C LEU A 72 5.56 -8.35 17.59
N LEU A 73 4.94 -7.29 18.10
CA LEU A 73 3.51 -7.30 18.43
C LEU A 73 2.65 -7.57 17.20
N ASP A 74 2.91 -6.87 16.09
CA ASP A 74 2.13 -7.06 14.86
C ASP A 74 2.28 -8.48 14.30
N ILE A 75 3.50 -9.05 14.37
CA ILE A 75 3.77 -10.43 13.96
C ILE A 75 2.99 -11.42 14.84
N ILE A 76 3.02 -11.23 16.16
CA ILE A 76 2.29 -12.08 17.12
C ILE A 76 0.79 -11.95 16.90
N THR A 77 0.26 -10.73 16.85
CA THR A 77 -1.17 -10.47 16.63
C THR A 77 -1.65 -11.04 15.30
N SER A 78 -0.87 -10.89 14.22
CA SER A 78 -1.20 -11.48 12.93
C SER A 78 -1.17 -13.01 12.97
N ALA A 79 -0.19 -13.61 13.64
CA ALA A 79 -0.12 -15.06 13.80
C ALA A 79 -1.30 -15.58 14.63
N GLU A 80 -1.63 -14.93 15.74
CA GLU A 80 -2.76 -15.28 16.60
C GLU A 80 -4.11 -15.14 15.89
N ALA A 81 -4.28 -14.11 15.06
CA ALA A 81 -5.48 -13.97 14.23
C ALA A 81 -5.66 -15.15 13.27
N CYS A 82 -4.56 -15.65 12.69
CA CYS A 82 -4.58 -16.85 11.84
C CYS A 82 -4.82 -18.15 12.64
N LEU A 83 -4.41 -18.19 13.92
CA LEU A 83 -4.58 -19.32 14.84
C LEU A 83 -5.89 -19.27 15.65
N GLY A 84 -6.88 -18.49 15.18
CA GLY A 84 -8.19 -18.37 15.80
C GLY A 84 -8.97 -19.70 15.90
N PRO A 85 -10.30 -19.66 16.12
CA PRO A 85 -11.11 -20.84 16.47
C PRO A 85 -11.16 -21.96 15.41
N GLN A 86 -10.58 -21.73 14.24
CA GLN A 86 -10.52 -22.69 13.14
C GLN A 86 -9.40 -23.74 13.30
N VAL A 87 -8.41 -23.50 14.16
CA VAL A 87 -7.26 -24.40 14.35
C VAL A 87 -7.41 -25.21 15.64
N PRO A 88 -7.19 -26.55 15.61
CA PRO A 88 -7.18 -27.36 16.82
C PRO A 88 -6.19 -26.83 17.86
N ARG A 89 -6.60 -26.83 19.14
CA ARG A 89 -5.85 -26.22 20.25
C ARG A 89 -4.41 -26.75 20.37
N GLU A 90 -4.21 -28.04 20.12
CA GLU A 90 -2.89 -28.70 20.19
C GLU A 90 -1.93 -28.18 19.10
N LYS A 91 -2.39 -28.14 17.84
CA LYS A 91 -1.59 -27.60 16.72
C LYS A 91 -1.31 -26.11 16.88
N ALA A 92 -2.29 -25.35 17.39
CA ALA A 92 -2.10 -23.93 17.65
C ALA A 92 -1.05 -23.70 18.76
N ALA A 93 -1.02 -24.54 19.80
CA ALA A 93 0.00 -24.47 20.84
C ALA A 93 1.40 -24.80 20.31
N GLU A 94 1.52 -25.81 19.44
CA GLU A 94 2.78 -26.16 18.77
C GLU A 94 3.32 -25.01 17.92
N ILE A 95 2.46 -24.37 17.12
CA ILE A 95 2.83 -23.21 16.28
C ILE A 95 3.22 -22.02 17.15
N ARG A 96 2.51 -21.75 18.25
CA ARG A 96 2.88 -20.70 19.21
C ARG A 96 4.26 -20.96 19.82
N GLY A 97 4.54 -22.20 20.21
CA GLY A 97 5.83 -22.60 20.76
C GLY A 97 6.97 -22.39 19.74
N ALA A 98 6.78 -22.84 18.50
CA ALA A 98 7.75 -22.62 17.43
C ALA A 98 7.98 -21.13 17.14
N LEU A 99 6.91 -20.31 17.13
CA LEU A 99 7.00 -18.87 16.93
C LEU A 99 7.78 -18.19 18.06
N LEU A 100 7.44 -18.48 19.32
CA LEU A 100 8.14 -17.97 20.50
C LEU A 100 9.63 -18.33 20.49
N ASP A 101 9.95 -19.57 20.13
CA ASP A 101 11.33 -20.03 19.99
C ASP A 101 12.11 -19.23 18.93
N ILE A 102 11.52 -19.01 17.76
CA ILE A 102 12.15 -18.21 16.70
C ILE A 102 12.34 -16.77 17.16
N LEU A 103 11.31 -16.17 17.75
CA LEU A 103 11.34 -14.78 18.19
C LEU A 103 12.32 -14.55 19.34
N SER A 104 12.46 -15.51 20.26
CA SER A 104 13.34 -15.40 21.44
C SER A 104 14.80 -15.67 21.13
N ARG A 105 15.11 -16.49 20.12
CA ARG A 105 16.50 -16.87 19.77
C ARG A 105 17.27 -15.79 19.01
N SER A 106 16.58 -14.82 18.40
CA SER A 106 17.22 -13.87 17.50
C SER A 106 17.26 -12.46 18.08
N ASN A 107 18.46 -11.90 18.19
CA ASN A 107 18.66 -10.48 18.44
C ASN A 107 18.31 -9.76 17.12
N HIS A 108 17.02 -9.47 16.91
CA HIS A 108 16.41 -8.99 15.65
C HIS A 108 16.83 -7.57 15.23
N LYS A 109 18.10 -7.20 15.39
CA LYS A 109 18.64 -5.93 14.87
C LYS A 109 19.00 -6.15 13.41
N ALA A 110 18.05 -5.86 12.53
CA ALA A 110 18.30 -5.91 11.09
C ALA A 110 19.35 -4.85 10.70
N ALA A 111 20.27 -5.22 9.82
CA ALA A 111 21.26 -4.28 9.29
C ALA A 111 20.54 -3.16 8.51
N SER A 112 20.82 -1.90 8.86
CA SER A 112 20.16 -0.75 8.26
C SER A 112 20.62 -0.56 6.81
N ASN A 113 19.70 -0.67 5.85
CA ASN A 113 19.97 -0.36 4.43
C ASN A 113 19.87 1.14 4.09
N THR A 114 19.58 1.98 5.09
CA THR A 114 19.44 3.44 4.96
C THR A 114 20.34 4.14 5.97
N THR A 115 21.02 5.21 5.57
CA THR A 115 21.89 6.00 6.46
C THR A 115 21.08 6.97 7.33
N ALA A 116 21.70 7.51 8.39
CA ALA A 116 21.06 8.53 9.22
C ALA A 116 20.78 9.83 8.44
N GLU A 117 21.65 10.18 7.51
CA GLU A 117 21.53 11.35 6.65
C GLU A 117 20.37 11.20 5.67
N GLU A 118 20.25 10.06 5.00
CA GLU A 118 19.13 9.77 4.09
C GLU A 118 17.78 9.86 4.82
N ARG A 119 17.70 9.34 6.05
CA ARG A 119 16.50 9.47 6.89
C ARG A 119 16.21 10.92 7.26
N ARG A 120 17.23 11.75 7.51
CA ARG A 120 17.06 13.19 7.78
C ARG A 120 16.56 13.92 6.54
N ILE A 121 17.09 13.58 5.37
CA ILE A 121 16.66 14.13 4.07
C ILE A 121 15.18 13.80 3.83
N LEU A 122 14.77 12.53 3.98
CA LEU A 122 13.37 12.12 3.82
C LEU A 122 12.44 12.85 4.80
N LYS A 123 12.86 13.03 6.06
CA LYS A 123 12.08 13.79 7.04
C LYS A 123 11.94 15.26 6.65
N ARG A 124 13.01 15.88 6.19
CA ARG A 124 13.01 17.27 5.71
C ARG A 124 12.10 17.43 4.49
N LEU A 125 12.20 16.53 3.52
CA LEU A 125 11.33 16.51 2.34
C LEU A 125 9.85 16.33 2.71
N ARG A 126 9.55 15.49 3.70
CA ARG A 126 8.18 15.31 4.22
C ARG A 126 7.63 16.56 4.93
N GLN A 127 8.48 17.39 5.51
CA GLN A 127 8.06 18.61 6.21
C GLN A 127 7.73 19.76 5.26
N ARG A 128 8.18 19.70 3.99
CA ARG A 128 7.85 20.68 2.96
C ARG A 128 6.37 20.56 2.57
N THR A 129 5.60 21.61 2.79
CA THR A 129 4.18 21.68 2.45
C THR A 129 3.91 22.29 1.07
N ASP A 130 4.93 22.91 0.49
CA ASP A 130 4.97 23.51 -0.85
C ASP A 130 5.19 22.47 -1.96
N LEU A 131 5.75 21.31 -1.60
CA LEU A 131 6.17 20.28 -2.54
C LEU A 131 5.29 19.02 -2.42
N VAL A 132 4.81 18.53 -3.56
CA VAL A 132 4.12 17.25 -3.69
C VAL A 132 5.09 16.25 -4.30
N ILE A 133 5.41 15.20 -3.53
CA ILE A 133 6.21 14.06 -3.99
C ILE A 133 5.26 12.91 -4.24
N THR A 134 5.11 12.52 -5.50
CA THR A 134 4.17 11.46 -5.93
C THR A 134 4.83 10.51 -6.92
N LYS A 135 4.17 9.38 -7.17
CA LYS A 135 4.57 8.44 -8.21
C LYS A 135 4.05 8.90 -9.58
N ALA A 136 4.77 8.61 -10.64
CA ALA A 136 4.23 8.76 -11.99
C ALA A 136 3.12 7.73 -12.26
N ASP A 137 2.25 8.03 -13.22
CA ASP A 137 1.22 7.09 -13.71
C ASP A 137 1.84 5.82 -14.33
N LYS A 138 2.98 5.97 -15.01
CA LYS A 138 3.71 4.85 -15.64
C LYS A 138 5.14 4.77 -15.12
N GLY A 139 5.54 3.55 -14.78
CA GLY A 139 6.90 3.22 -14.36
C GLY A 139 7.17 3.47 -12.87
N ASN A 140 8.39 3.14 -12.44
CA ASN A 140 8.86 3.38 -11.07
C ASN A 140 9.59 4.73 -11.01
N VAL A 141 8.87 5.81 -11.30
CA VAL A 141 9.42 7.18 -11.37
C VAL A 141 8.82 8.02 -10.26
N VAL A 142 9.67 8.74 -9.55
CA VAL A 142 9.29 9.74 -8.55
C VAL A 142 9.15 11.08 -9.23
N VAL A 143 8.01 11.73 -9.05
CA VAL A 143 7.71 13.04 -9.63
C VAL A 143 7.55 14.05 -8.51
N LEU A 144 8.22 15.19 -8.66
CA LEU A 144 8.14 16.31 -7.73
C LEU A 144 7.40 17.46 -8.40
N LEU A 145 6.39 17.99 -7.73
CA LEU A 145 5.53 19.06 -8.23
C LEU A 145 5.35 20.14 -7.17
N HIS A 146 5.21 21.39 -7.59
CA HIS A 146 4.74 22.42 -6.68
C HIS A 146 3.25 22.17 -6.35
N LYS A 147 2.88 22.36 -5.08
CA LYS A 147 1.53 22.10 -4.59
C LYS A 147 0.49 22.96 -5.31
N GLY A 148 0.80 24.23 -5.59
CA GLY A 148 -0.10 25.13 -6.34
C GLY A 148 -0.45 24.57 -7.72
N THR A 149 0.57 24.20 -8.50
CA THR A 149 0.41 23.62 -9.85
C THR A 149 -0.32 22.27 -9.81
N TYR A 150 -0.09 21.46 -8.78
CA TYR A 150 -0.82 20.21 -8.60
C TYR A 150 -2.31 20.45 -8.34
N LEU A 151 -2.64 21.41 -7.45
CA LEU A 151 -4.03 21.77 -7.14
C LEU A 151 -4.75 22.39 -8.34
N GLU A 152 -4.08 23.25 -9.11
CA GLU A 152 -4.62 23.81 -10.35
C GLU A 152 -5.03 22.71 -11.32
N LYS A 153 -4.14 21.74 -11.56
CA LYS A 153 -4.42 20.60 -12.45
C LYS A 153 -5.51 19.66 -11.92
N MET A 154 -5.56 19.45 -10.60
CA MET A 154 -6.65 18.70 -9.98
C MET A 154 -7.98 19.42 -10.17
N ASN A 155 -8.02 20.74 -9.98
CA ASN A 155 -9.23 21.53 -10.20
C ASN A 155 -9.64 21.54 -11.68
N GLU A 156 -8.69 21.61 -12.62
CA GLU A 156 -8.99 21.45 -14.06
C GLU A 156 -9.58 20.07 -14.38
N LEU A 157 -9.04 19.00 -13.78
CA LEU A 157 -9.56 17.64 -13.93
C LEU A 157 -11.00 17.54 -13.38
N LEU A 158 -11.26 18.13 -12.21
CA LEU A 158 -12.56 18.12 -11.54
C LEU A 158 -13.60 19.04 -12.20
N LYS A 159 -13.18 20.05 -12.97
CA LYS A 159 -14.08 20.90 -13.77
C LYS A 159 -14.64 20.20 -15.01
N SER A 160 -14.15 19.00 -15.34
CA SER A 160 -14.68 18.24 -16.48
C SER A 160 -16.11 17.76 -16.22
N ASP A 161 -16.90 17.61 -17.30
CA ASP A 161 -18.31 17.17 -17.27
C ASP A 161 -18.53 15.77 -16.66
N ILE A 162 -17.44 15.06 -16.34
CA ILE A 162 -17.46 13.73 -15.71
C ILE A 162 -17.78 13.84 -14.21
N TYR A 163 -17.48 14.98 -13.58
CA TYR A 163 -17.63 15.16 -12.14
C TYR A 163 -18.77 16.11 -11.81
N THR A 164 -19.51 15.75 -10.76
CA THR A 164 -20.57 16.59 -10.19
C THR A 164 -20.25 16.89 -8.74
N PRO A 165 -20.35 18.16 -8.30
CA PRO A 165 -20.14 18.51 -6.90
C PRO A 165 -21.22 17.87 -6.03
N ILE A 166 -20.78 17.29 -4.91
CA ILE A 166 -21.65 16.77 -3.85
C ILE A 166 -21.62 17.75 -2.67
N ALA A 167 -22.77 17.98 -2.04
CA ALA A 167 -22.88 18.92 -0.92
C ALA A 167 -22.31 18.36 0.38
N GLU A 168 -22.48 17.05 0.60
CA GLU A 168 -22.10 16.35 1.83
C GLU A 168 -21.56 14.96 1.48
N ASP A 169 -20.79 14.38 2.41
CA ASP A 169 -20.25 13.03 2.30
C ASP A 169 -21.40 11.98 2.31
N PRO A 170 -21.64 11.26 1.20
CA PRO A 170 -22.72 10.29 1.14
C PRO A 170 -22.41 8.98 1.86
N THR A 171 -21.18 8.78 2.37
CA THR A 171 -20.69 7.50 2.90
C THR A 171 -21.62 6.94 3.99
N ASP A 172 -22.03 7.77 4.96
CA ASP A 172 -22.91 7.33 6.04
C ASP A 172 -24.34 7.02 5.55
N VAL A 173 -24.85 7.80 4.60
CA VAL A 173 -26.17 7.60 4.00
C VAL A 173 -26.21 6.29 3.21
N VAL A 174 -25.21 6.07 2.36
CA VAL A 174 -25.07 4.83 1.58
C VAL A 174 -24.94 3.63 2.51
N ARG A 175 -24.15 3.75 3.58
CA ARG A 175 -23.97 2.70 4.58
C ARG A 175 -25.29 2.36 5.30
N LYS A 176 -26.01 3.35 5.81
CA LYS A 176 -27.32 3.16 6.47
C LYS A 176 -28.32 2.51 5.52
N THR A 177 -28.38 3.00 4.28
CA THR A 177 -29.25 2.44 3.24
C THR A 177 -28.92 0.98 2.95
N LEU A 178 -27.63 0.64 2.83
CA LEU A 178 -27.18 -0.73 2.64
C LEU A 178 -27.55 -1.64 3.82
N ILE A 179 -27.38 -1.17 5.06
CA ILE A 179 -27.78 -1.91 6.27
C ILE A 179 -29.29 -2.18 6.26
N SER A 180 -30.11 -1.17 5.92
CA SER A 180 -31.55 -1.32 5.81
C SER A 180 -31.97 -2.30 4.71
N LEU A 181 -31.31 -2.27 3.55
CA LEU A 181 -31.54 -3.22 2.46
C LEU A 181 -31.18 -4.66 2.88
N LEU A 182 -30.07 -4.84 3.58
CA LEU A 182 -29.67 -6.16 4.10
C LEU A 182 -30.65 -6.69 5.15
N GLN A 183 -31.20 -5.82 6.01
CA GLN A 183 -32.26 -6.19 6.94
C GLN A 183 -33.55 -6.63 6.23
N TYR A 184 -33.93 -5.91 5.17
CA TYR A 184 -35.08 -6.26 4.34
C TYR A 184 -34.90 -7.64 3.69
N PHE A 185 -33.75 -7.89 3.05
CA PHE A 185 -33.49 -9.18 2.40
C PHE A 185 -33.37 -10.33 3.39
N GLU A 186 -32.79 -10.13 4.57
CA GLU A 186 -32.77 -11.15 5.63
C GLU A 186 -34.17 -11.61 6.03
N HIS A 187 -35.12 -10.67 6.12
CA HIS A 187 -36.51 -10.98 6.45
C HIS A 187 -37.24 -11.73 5.32
N GLU A 188 -36.90 -11.48 4.05
CA GLU A 188 -37.51 -12.17 2.91
C GLU A 188 -36.89 -13.54 2.60
N THR A 189 -35.57 -13.69 2.71
CA THR A 189 -34.84 -14.90 2.26
C THR A 189 -34.47 -15.86 3.39
N CYS A 190 -34.55 -15.43 4.66
CA CYS A 190 -34.11 -16.20 5.83
C CYS A 190 -32.66 -16.72 5.73
N GLU A 191 -31.79 -16.04 4.98
CA GLU A 191 -30.39 -16.44 4.83
C GLU A 191 -29.53 -16.12 6.07
N THR A 192 -28.76 -17.10 6.53
CA THR A 192 -27.91 -17.00 7.73
C THR A 192 -26.62 -16.19 7.53
N GLU A 193 -26.22 -15.92 6.28
CA GLU A 193 -25.00 -15.19 5.96
C GLU A 193 -25.19 -13.66 5.91
N LEU A 194 -26.39 -13.17 5.58
CA LEU A 194 -26.73 -11.75 5.55
C LEU A 194 -26.55 -11.04 6.91
N PRO A 195 -26.94 -11.65 8.06
CA PRO A 195 -26.66 -11.08 9.38
C PRO A 195 -25.16 -10.87 9.63
N LYS A 196 -24.30 -11.78 9.16
CA LYS A 196 -22.84 -11.69 9.35
C LYS A 196 -22.26 -10.53 8.56
N ILE A 197 -22.70 -10.37 7.30
CA ILE A 197 -22.28 -9.28 6.42
C ILE A 197 -22.74 -7.93 6.99
N ARG A 198 -24.01 -7.83 7.41
CA ARG A 198 -24.56 -6.63 8.06
C ARG A 198 -23.75 -6.25 9.29
N ASN A 199 -23.45 -7.21 10.17
CA ASN A 199 -22.69 -6.96 11.38
C ASN A 199 -21.27 -6.49 11.05
N CYS A 200 -20.60 -7.07 10.06
CA CYS A 200 -19.31 -6.57 9.60
C CYS A 200 -19.38 -5.10 9.15
N ILE A 201 -20.34 -4.74 8.30
CA ILE A 201 -20.51 -3.37 7.80
C ILE A 201 -20.88 -2.39 8.94
N HIS A 202 -21.66 -2.86 9.92
CA HIS A 202 -22.08 -2.03 11.04
C HIS A 202 -20.94 -1.74 12.03
N TYR A 203 -20.10 -2.75 12.33
CA TYR A 203 -19.04 -2.63 13.34
C TYR A 203 -17.70 -2.13 12.78
N ILE A 204 -17.44 -2.26 11.48
CA ILE A 204 -16.25 -1.67 10.84
C ILE A 204 -16.52 -0.17 10.62
N CYS A 205 -16.37 0.62 11.68
CA CYS A 205 -16.66 2.07 11.69
C CYS A 205 -15.56 2.96 11.08
N ASN A 206 -14.69 2.42 10.22
CA ASN A 206 -13.58 3.19 9.62
C ASN A 206 -13.90 3.70 8.20
N SER A 207 -15.19 3.69 7.80
CA SER A 207 -15.59 4.15 6.47
C SER A 207 -15.40 5.66 6.35
N GLN A 208 -14.36 6.08 5.64
CA GLN A 208 -14.16 7.46 5.19
C GLN A 208 -14.45 7.55 3.69
N CYS A 209 -14.94 8.70 3.24
CA CYS A 209 -15.07 8.97 1.81
C CYS A 209 -13.71 8.80 1.12
N PRO A 210 -13.64 8.05 0.01
CA PRO A 210 -12.38 7.86 -0.70
C PRO A 210 -11.84 9.20 -1.20
N GLU A 211 -10.56 9.44 -0.93
CA GLU A 211 -9.87 10.62 -1.41
C GLU A 211 -9.34 10.40 -2.82
N ILE A 212 -9.48 11.43 -3.66
CA ILE A 212 -8.98 11.42 -5.03
C ILE A 212 -7.54 11.95 -5.09
N TYR A 213 -6.68 11.18 -5.75
CA TYR A 213 -5.31 11.58 -6.03
C TYR A 213 -5.05 11.55 -7.54
N GLY A 214 -4.28 12.52 -8.02
CA GLY A 214 -3.86 12.64 -9.40
C GLY A 214 -2.44 12.13 -9.58
N LEU A 215 -2.22 11.19 -10.50
CA LEU A 215 -0.86 10.76 -10.86
C LEU A 215 -0.35 11.47 -12.11
N PRO A 216 0.83 12.09 -12.09
CA PRO A 216 1.37 12.77 -13.26
C PRO A 216 1.68 11.83 -14.43
N LYS A 217 1.11 12.11 -15.59
CA LYS A 217 1.44 11.49 -16.89
C LYS A 217 2.65 12.18 -17.49
N ILE A 218 3.84 11.79 -17.05
CA ILE A 218 5.12 12.36 -17.52
C ILE A 218 5.39 12.16 -19.02
N HIS A 219 4.67 11.26 -19.69
CA HIS A 219 4.80 10.95 -21.12
C HIS A 219 3.85 11.77 -22.02
N LYS A 220 3.00 12.62 -21.44
CA LYS A 220 2.07 13.48 -22.19
C LYS A 220 2.46 14.96 -22.03
N PRO A 221 2.33 15.78 -23.08
CA PRO A 221 2.56 17.22 -22.97
C PRO A 221 1.61 17.83 -21.94
N GLY A 222 2.12 18.78 -21.16
CA GLY A 222 1.35 19.44 -20.08
C GLY A 222 1.27 18.66 -18.76
N TYR A 223 1.82 17.45 -18.68
CA TYR A 223 1.83 16.60 -17.46
C TYR A 223 0.43 16.48 -16.83
N LEU A 224 -0.51 15.95 -17.61
CA LEU A 224 -1.89 15.68 -17.16
C LEU A 224 -1.90 14.72 -15.97
N LEU A 225 -2.88 14.86 -15.08
CA LEU A 225 -3.07 13.93 -13.96
C LEU A 225 -3.99 12.77 -14.38
N ASP A 226 -3.65 11.53 -14.03
CA ASP A 226 -4.56 10.39 -14.10
C ASP A 226 -5.25 10.13 -12.77
N ARG A 227 -6.45 9.55 -12.85
CA ARG A 227 -7.27 9.23 -11.69
C ARG A 227 -6.69 8.04 -10.93
N TRP A 228 -6.41 8.24 -9.65
CA TRP A 228 -6.16 7.16 -8.70
C TRP A 228 -7.01 7.39 -7.44
N SER A 229 -7.85 6.41 -7.10
CA SER A 229 -8.58 6.35 -5.83
C SER A 229 -7.89 5.31 -4.96
N GLN A 230 -7.62 5.63 -3.69
CA GLN A 230 -7.42 4.58 -2.69
C GLN A 230 -8.78 4.20 -2.09
N ALA A 231 -8.95 2.91 -1.81
CA ALA A 231 -10.13 2.30 -1.21
C ALA A 231 -9.80 1.83 0.21
#